data_AF-A0A9W7E2J8-F1
#
_entry.id   AF-A0A9W7E2J8-F1
#
_cell.length_a   1.000
_cell.length_b   1.000
_cell.length_c   1.000
_cell.angle_alpha   90.00
_cell.angle_beta   90.00
_cell.angle_gamma   90.00
#
_symmetry.space_group_name_H-M   'P 1'
#
loop_
_entity.id
_entity.type
_entity.pdbx_description
1 polymer ?
#
loop_
_entity_poly.entity_id
_entity_poly.type
_entity_poly.pdbx_seq_one_letter_code
_entity_poly.pdbx_strand_id
1 'polypeptide(L)'
;MYCSCDGDCTFPAHLVRSGGNALHRKYGLEKLLNKYGADFYIAGHEHNYELMYDVYESKTTKSTVNPPHTVHIVTGDAGGPEEHEPFKFPSPDRTAHWEQVETDTDDNIQGVVIDDVWFVQENHGPFEV
;
A
#
# COMPACT_ATOMS: atom_id res chain seq x y z
N MET A 1 3.87 1.08 4.53
CA MET A 1 4.67 2.23 4.03
C MET A 1 3.78 3.40 3.67
N TYR A 2 2.75 3.13 2.89
CA TYR A 2 1.59 3.99 2.72
C TYR A 2 0.37 3.21 3.22
N CYS A 3 -0.49 3.89 3.94
CA CYS A 3 -1.82 3.44 4.37
C CYS A 3 -2.60 4.68 4.85
N SER A 4 -3.86 4.50 5.24
CA SER A 4 -4.76 5.59 5.60
C SER A 4 -5.76 5.26 6.72
N CYS A 5 -5.58 4.15 7.42
CA CYS A 5 -6.43 3.75 8.55
C CYS A 5 -6.17 4.62 9.80
N ASP A 6 -4.97 4.55 10.37
CA ASP A 6 -4.80 4.91 11.76
C ASP A 6 -3.46 5.62 12.09
N GLY A 7 -3.03 5.58 13.36
CA GLY A 7 -1.77 6.17 13.81
C GLY A 7 -0.52 5.53 13.20
N ASP A 8 -0.53 4.25 12.85
CA ASP A 8 0.62 3.56 12.26
C ASP A 8 0.91 4.08 10.84
N CYS A 9 -0.10 4.61 10.15
CA CYS A 9 0.01 5.32 8.88
C CYS A 9 0.72 6.69 8.94
N THR A 10 1.15 7.11 10.13
CA THR A 10 1.83 8.40 10.33
C THR A 10 3.36 8.24 10.40
N PHE A 11 3.96 8.48 11.57
CA PHE A 11 5.39 8.37 11.81
C PHE A 11 5.94 6.94 11.66
N PRO A 12 5.24 5.87 12.11
CA PRO A 12 5.72 4.50 11.92
C PRO A 12 5.87 4.13 10.44
N ALA A 13 4.84 4.39 9.62
CA ALA A 13 4.89 4.20 8.18
C ALA A 13 5.99 5.05 7.51
N HIS A 14 6.18 6.30 7.96
CA HIS A 14 7.28 7.16 7.49
C HIS A 14 8.66 6.54 7.76
N LEU A 15 8.88 5.91 8.92
CA LEU A 15 10.16 5.25 9.22
C LEU A 15 10.44 4.06 8.31
N VAL A 16 9.42 3.31 7.90
CA VAL A 16 9.59 2.22 6.91
C VAL A 16 9.90 2.80 5.53
N ARG A 17 9.21 3.89 5.16
CA ARG A 17 9.36 4.55 3.87
C ARG A 17 10.74 5.20 3.69
N SER A 18 11.08 6.14 4.56
CA SER A 18 12.23 7.04 4.42
C SER A 18 13.41 6.69 5.34
N GLY A 19 13.21 5.75 6.27
CA GLY A 19 14.21 5.41 7.28
C GLY A 19 14.23 6.38 8.46
N GLY A 20 15.13 6.11 9.39
CA GLY A 20 15.40 6.95 10.55
C GLY A 20 16.65 7.81 10.39
N ASN A 21 16.83 8.79 11.28
CA ASN A 21 18.09 9.53 11.37
C ASN A 21 19.22 8.63 11.93
N ALA A 22 20.45 9.16 12.06
CA ALA A 22 21.61 8.38 12.51
C ALA A 22 21.42 7.66 13.88
N LEU A 23 20.48 8.11 14.72
CA LEU A 23 20.15 7.46 15.99
C LEU A 23 19.16 6.28 15.80
N HIS A 24 18.30 6.36 14.80
CA HIS A 24 17.34 5.34 14.44
C HIS A 24 17.89 4.56 13.24
N ARG A 25 18.58 3.43 13.49
CA ARG A 25 19.19 2.54 12.48
C ARG A 25 18.16 1.80 11.61
N LYS A 26 17.13 2.50 11.13
CA LYS A 26 16.11 2.04 10.21
C LYS A 26 16.45 2.57 8.83
N TYR A 27 16.56 1.67 7.86
CA TYR A 27 16.80 2.02 6.46
C TYR A 27 15.46 2.14 5.75
N GLY A 28 15.29 3.22 4.98
CA GLY A 28 14.07 3.43 4.19
C GLY A 28 14.01 2.48 2.99
N LEU A 29 12.82 1.94 2.73
CA LEU A 29 12.58 0.99 1.64
C LEU A 29 12.18 1.66 0.34
N GLU A 30 11.49 2.81 0.38
CA GLU A 30 10.89 3.42 -0.82
C GLU A 30 11.94 3.73 -1.90
N LYS A 31 13.03 4.38 -1.52
CA LYS A 31 14.12 4.68 -2.47
C LYS A 31 14.76 3.41 -3.04
N LEU A 32 14.81 2.33 -2.26
CA LEU A 32 15.35 1.05 -2.71
C LEU A 32 14.42 0.39 -3.74
N LEU A 33 13.13 0.32 -3.42
CA LEU A 33 12.09 -0.26 -4.29
C LEU A 33 12.00 0.51 -5.60
N ASN A 34 12.00 1.85 -5.54
CA ASN A 34 11.99 2.69 -6.73
C ASN A 34 13.27 2.52 -7.56
N LYS A 35 14.45 2.50 -6.93
CA LYS A 35 15.73 2.33 -7.64
C LYS A 35 15.81 1.02 -8.42
N TYR A 36 15.23 -0.06 -7.91
CA TYR A 36 15.31 -1.38 -8.53
C TYR A 36 14.06 -1.76 -9.33
N GLY A 37 13.10 -0.85 -9.50
CA GLY A 37 11.91 -1.10 -10.31
C GLY A 37 11.01 -2.19 -9.73
N ALA A 38 10.82 -2.20 -8.40
CA ALA A 38 9.86 -3.11 -7.80
C ALA A 38 8.44 -2.72 -8.22
N ASP A 39 7.76 -3.58 -8.97
CA ASP A 39 6.42 -3.29 -9.49
C ASP A 39 5.39 -3.14 -8.35
N PHE A 40 5.43 -4.06 -7.37
CA PHE A 40 4.51 -4.09 -6.24
C PHE A 40 5.23 -4.15 -4.89
N TYR A 41 4.69 -3.42 -3.92
CA TYR A 41 4.94 -3.59 -2.50
C TYR A 41 3.64 -3.97 -1.80
N ILE A 42 3.59 -5.20 -1.28
CA ILE A 42 2.40 -5.75 -0.60
C ILE A 42 2.73 -5.89 0.89
N ALA A 43 1.84 -5.41 1.75
CA ALA A 43 2.01 -5.45 3.20
C ALA A 43 0.71 -5.81 3.93
N GLY A 44 0.85 -6.39 5.12
CA GLY A 44 -0.24 -6.49 6.12
C GLY A 44 -0.05 -5.44 7.21
N HIS A 45 -0.13 -5.89 8.48
CA HIS A 45 -0.08 -5.09 9.71
C HIS A 45 -1.31 -4.23 9.93
N GLU A 46 -1.73 -3.47 8.93
CA GLU A 46 -3.00 -2.74 8.98
C GLU A 46 -4.14 -3.69 8.63
N HIS A 47 -5.16 -3.77 9.48
CA HIS A 47 -6.27 -4.72 9.32
C HIS A 47 -7.36 -4.18 8.38
N ASN A 48 -6.98 -3.92 7.14
CA ASN A 48 -7.86 -3.50 6.05
C ASN A 48 -7.29 -3.92 4.68
N TYR A 49 -8.05 -3.62 3.63
CA TYR A 49 -7.60 -3.68 2.25
C TYR A 49 -7.46 -2.25 1.68
N GLU A 50 -6.28 -1.91 1.16
CA GLU A 50 -6.04 -0.63 0.49
C GLU A 50 -5.11 -0.84 -0.72
N LEU A 51 -5.67 -0.66 -1.92
CA LEU A 51 -4.94 -0.59 -3.18
C LEU A 51 -4.63 0.87 -3.50
N MET A 52 -3.35 1.18 -3.66
CA MET A 52 -2.88 2.48 -4.14
C MET A 52 -2.29 2.34 -5.54
N TYR A 53 -2.29 3.44 -6.29
CA TYR A 53 -1.58 3.55 -7.57
C TYR A 53 -0.05 3.47 -7.39
N ASP A 54 0.69 3.80 -8.45
CA ASP A 54 2.13 4.08 -8.36
C ASP A 54 2.37 5.22 -7.35
N VAL A 55 3.19 4.99 -6.32
CA VAL A 55 3.48 6.02 -5.30
C VAL A 55 4.98 6.15 -5.08
N TYR A 56 5.46 7.39 -5.16
CA TYR A 56 6.82 7.76 -4.77
C TYR A 56 6.83 9.18 -4.20
N GLU A 57 7.48 9.37 -3.05
CA GLU A 57 7.53 10.63 -2.32
C GLU A 57 6.13 11.23 -2.05
N SER A 58 5.16 10.35 -1.81
CA SER A 58 3.74 10.65 -1.57
C SER A 58 3.01 11.27 -2.75
N LYS A 59 3.58 11.17 -3.95
CA LYS A 59 2.97 11.57 -5.22
C LYS A 59 2.63 10.32 -6.02
N THR A 60 1.65 10.46 -6.91
CA THR A 60 1.19 9.40 -7.79
C THR A 60 0.95 9.94 -9.19
N THR A 61 1.14 9.12 -10.21
CA THR A 61 0.68 9.43 -11.58
C THR A 61 -0.69 8.83 -11.89
N LYS A 62 -1.21 7.98 -11.00
CA LYS A 62 -2.44 7.21 -11.18
C LYS A 62 -2.39 6.33 -12.44
N SER A 63 -1.19 5.88 -12.82
CA SER A 63 -1.02 5.09 -14.02
C SER A 63 -1.17 3.61 -13.71
N THR A 64 -1.95 2.92 -14.53
CA THR A 64 -2.05 1.46 -14.54
C THR A 64 -1.32 0.82 -15.73
N VAL A 65 -0.76 1.65 -16.62
CA VAL A 65 0.05 1.20 -17.77
C VAL A 65 1.43 1.83 -17.67
N ASN A 66 2.45 0.98 -17.61
CA ASN A 66 3.83 1.36 -17.32
C ASN A 66 3.92 2.30 -16.10
N PRO A 67 3.40 1.89 -14.91
CA PRO A 67 3.49 2.71 -13.71
C PRO A 67 4.96 3.09 -13.45
N PRO A 68 5.29 4.39 -13.31
CA PRO A 68 6.67 4.84 -13.19
C PRO A 68 7.24 4.66 -11.78
N HIS A 69 6.44 4.17 -10.85
CA HIS A 69 6.80 3.93 -9.45
C HIS A 69 6.09 2.68 -8.91
N THR A 70 6.56 2.20 -7.77
CA THR A 70 6.02 1.02 -7.10
C THR A 70 4.54 1.22 -6.72
N VAL A 71 3.72 0.25 -7.07
CA VAL A 71 2.32 0.13 -6.64
C VAL A 71 2.29 -0.43 -5.22
N HIS A 72 1.44 0.13 -4.35
CA HIS A 72 1.36 -0.27 -2.95
C HIS A 72 0.01 -0.92 -2.64
N ILE A 73 0.04 -2.07 -1.97
CA ILE A 73 -1.14 -2.81 -1.54
C ILE A 73 -1.03 -3.11 -0.06
N VAL A 74 -2.10 -2.83 0.67
CA VAL A 74 -2.34 -3.29 2.04
C VAL A 74 -3.40 -4.39 1.98
N THR A 75 -3.12 -5.54 2.60
CA THR A 75 -4.03 -6.69 2.70
C THR A 75 -3.75 -7.42 4.02
N GLY A 76 -4.12 -6.79 5.14
CA GLY A 76 -3.89 -7.31 6.49
C GLY A 76 -5.15 -7.81 7.19
N ASP A 77 -6.25 -7.98 6.47
CA ASP A 77 -7.61 -8.26 6.94
C ASP A 77 -8.02 -9.74 6.84
N ALA A 78 -7.06 -10.66 6.91
CA ALA A 78 -7.28 -12.10 6.77
C ALA A 78 -7.89 -12.80 8.01
N GLY A 79 -8.39 -12.06 9.01
CA GLY A 79 -8.96 -12.63 10.25
C GLY A 79 -7.96 -12.74 11.41
N GLY A 80 -7.09 -11.73 11.59
CA GLY A 80 -6.21 -11.63 12.76
C GLY A 80 -7.00 -11.56 14.08
N PRO A 81 -6.36 -11.82 15.24
CA PRO A 81 -7.03 -11.74 16.55
C PRO A 81 -7.31 -10.29 17.01
N GLU A 82 -6.86 -9.31 16.22
CA GLU A 82 -6.97 -7.88 16.47
C GLU A 82 -8.18 -7.32 15.69
N GLU A 83 -8.72 -6.18 16.14
CA GLU A 83 -9.88 -5.57 15.48
C GLU A 83 -9.50 -4.95 14.12
N HIS A 84 -10.46 -4.89 13.20
CA HIS A 84 -10.28 -4.20 11.93
C HIS A 84 -10.05 -2.70 12.13
N GLU A 85 -9.11 -2.13 11.39
CA GLU A 85 -8.71 -0.73 11.54
C GLU A 85 -9.64 0.19 10.72
N PRO A 86 -10.41 1.10 11.35
CA PRO A 86 -11.29 2.00 10.63
C PRO A 86 -10.49 3.06 9.87
N PHE A 87 -10.96 3.46 8.69
CA PHE A 87 -10.40 4.61 7.97
C PHE A 87 -10.70 5.93 8.69
N LYS A 88 -9.69 6.50 9.36
CA LYS A 88 -9.85 7.76 10.15
C LYS A 88 -9.61 9.02 9.33
N PHE A 89 -9.01 8.92 8.14
CA PHE A 89 -8.66 10.06 7.28
C PHE A 89 -9.45 10.03 5.97
N PRO A 90 -9.64 11.18 5.29
CA PRO A 90 -10.14 11.17 3.91
C PRO A 90 -9.20 10.40 2.98
N SER A 91 -9.77 9.75 1.96
CA SER A 91 -9.02 9.01 0.95
C SER A 91 -7.90 9.89 0.39
N PRO A 92 -6.63 9.50 0.56
CA PRO A 92 -5.53 10.15 -0.13
C PRO A 92 -5.70 10.06 -1.65
N ASP A 93 -5.13 11.03 -2.38
CA ASP A 93 -5.18 11.05 -3.85
C ASP A 93 -4.58 9.79 -4.50
N ARG A 94 -3.66 9.12 -3.81
CA ARG A 94 -2.98 7.88 -4.23
C ARG A 94 -3.84 6.62 -4.15
N THR A 95 -4.98 6.64 -3.48
CA THR A 95 -5.83 5.46 -3.27
C THR A 95 -6.62 5.16 -4.55
N ALA A 96 -6.53 3.92 -5.03
CA ALA A 96 -7.30 3.41 -6.15
C ALA A 96 -8.57 2.69 -5.66
N HIS A 97 -8.40 1.84 -4.64
CA HIS A 97 -9.49 1.18 -3.91
C HIS A 97 -9.12 1.06 -2.44
N TRP A 98 -10.09 1.15 -1.55
CA TRP A 98 -9.87 0.92 -0.12
C TRP A 98 -11.16 0.48 0.54
N GLU A 99 -11.08 -0.58 1.32
CA GLU A 99 -12.24 -1.24 1.87
C GLU A 99 -11.89 -1.94 3.17
N GLN A 100 -12.85 -1.95 4.07
CA GLN A 100 -12.75 -2.71 5.30
C GLN A 100 -13.54 -3.99 5.06
N VAL A 101 -12.82 -5.08 4.79
CA VAL A 101 -13.43 -6.39 4.57
C VAL A 101 -13.39 -7.16 5.88
N GLU A 102 -14.54 -7.65 6.32
CA GLU A 102 -14.62 -8.55 7.47
C GLU A 102 -14.76 -9.98 6.97
N THR A 103 -13.65 -10.72 6.97
CA THR A 103 -13.59 -12.06 6.38
C THR A 103 -14.22 -13.16 7.24
N ASP A 104 -14.54 -12.87 8.50
CA ASP A 104 -15.01 -13.85 9.48
C ASP A 104 -16.54 -13.87 9.72
N THR A 105 -17.29 -12.83 9.32
CA THR A 105 -18.71 -12.68 9.74
C THR A 105 -19.71 -12.37 8.63
N ASP A 106 -19.28 -12.03 7.41
CA ASP A 106 -20.19 -11.75 6.29
C ASP A 106 -20.25 -12.89 5.26
N ASP A 107 -21.19 -13.80 5.47
CA ASP A 107 -21.49 -14.92 4.55
C ASP A 107 -21.88 -14.44 3.13
N ASN A 108 -22.27 -13.18 2.94
CA ASN A 108 -22.73 -12.68 1.63
C ASN A 108 -21.58 -12.33 0.67
N ILE A 109 -20.37 -12.12 1.19
CA ILE A 109 -19.19 -11.76 0.39
C ILE A 109 -18.21 -12.94 0.24
N GLN A 110 -18.50 -14.08 0.86
CA GLN A 110 -17.62 -15.25 0.78
C GLN A 110 -17.48 -15.75 -0.66
N GLY A 111 -16.24 -15.80 -1.15
CA GLY A 111 -15.93 -16.26 -2.51
C GLY A 111 -16.27 -15.24 -3.61
N VAL A 112 -16.66 -14.02 -3.26
CA VAL A 112 -16.89 -12.93 -4.21
C VAL A 112 -15.59 -12.15 -4.42
N VAL A 113 -15.33 -11.74 -5.66
CA VAL A 113 -14.25 -10.79 -5.97
C VAL A 113 -14.77 -9.38 -5.68
N ILE A 114 -14.14 -8.70 -4.71
CA ILE A 114 -14.55 -7.38 -4.24
C ILE A 114 -13.82 -6.25 -4.99
N ASP A 115 -12.58 -6.51 -5.42
CA ASP A 115 -11.78 -5.58 -6.23
C ASP A 115 -10.94 -6.36 -7.25
N ASP A 116 -10.79 -5.81 -8.45
CA ASP A 116 -9.95 -6.33 -9.53
C ASP A 116 -9.30 -5.19 -10.33
N VAL A 117 -8.00 -5.33 -10.60
CA VAL A 117 -7.24 -4.30 -11.30
C VAL A 117 -6.19 -4.93 -12.22
N TRP A 118 -5.95 -4.28 -13.35
CA TRP A 118 -4.87 -4.61 -14.26
C TRP A 118 -3.80 -3.54 -14.21
N PHE A 119 -2.58 -3.94 -13.81
CA PHE A 119 -1.37 -3.17 -14.07
C PHE A 119 -0.61 -3.82 -15.22
N VAL A 120 -0.35 -3.04 -16.27
CA VAL A 120 0.34 -3.50 -17.48
C VAL A 120 1.74 -2.91 -17.48
N GLN A 121 2.77 -3.74 -17.38
CA GLN A 121 4.17 -3.33 -17.52
C GLN A 121 4.72 -3.88 -18.83
N GLU A 122 5.03 -2.99 -19.76
CA GLU A 122 5.66 -3.32 -21.04
C GLU A 122 7.18 -3.11 -20.96
N ASN A 123 7.65 -2.24 -20.07
CA ASN A 123 9.06 -1.91 -19.87
C ASN A 123 9.57 -2.47 -18.53
N HIS A 124 10.16 -3.66 -18.57
CA HIS A 124 10.71 -4.28 -17.36
C HIS A 124 12.11 -3.77 -17.02
N GLY A 125 12.35 -3.45 -15.75
CA GLY A 125 13.64 -2.99 -15.25
C GLY A 125 13.48 -1.88 -14.21
N PRO A 126 14.59 -1.24 -13.81
CA PRO A 126 14.54 -0.03 -12.98
C PRO A 126 13.65 1.05 -13.62
N PHE A 127 12.88 1.77 -12.79
CA PHE A 127 12.13 2.92 -13.26
C PHE A 127 13.07 3.99 -13.86
N GLU A 128 12.64 4.63 -14.94
CA GLU A 128 13.39 5.76 -15.52
C GLU A 128 13.36 6.93 -14.51
N VAL A 129 14.56 7.34 -14.07
CA VAL A 129 14.76 8.39 -13.03
C VAL A 129 15.00 9.75 -13.67
#